data_AF-A0A0M2ZY18-F1
#
_entry.id   AF-A0A0M2ZY18-F1
#
_cell.length_a   1.000
_cell.length_b   1.000
_cell.length_c   1.000
_cell.angle_alpha   90.00
_cell.angle_beta   90.00
_cell.angle_gamma   90.00
#
_symmetry.space_group_name_H-M   'P 1'
#
loop_
_entity.id
_entity.type
_entity.pdbx_description
1 polymer ?
#
loop_
_entity_poly.entity_id
_entity_poly.type
_entity_poly.pdbx_seq_one_letter_code
_entity_poly.pdbx_strand_id
1 'polypeptide(L)'
;MTWFLLIILAIVVFMNRYILLEPNLPLRLPKWFQQSLQYSAPCLLSAIATPIVFMDEHGVFRSTLLNPYFLATILTILIAYKVRHTFLTIILSLACFYGLVFLLN
;
A
#
# COMPACT_ATOMS: atom_id res chain seq x y z
N MET A 1 -11.80 -27.08 11.39
CA MET A 1 -10.93 -26.32 12.30
C MET A 1 -10.49 -24.96 11.72
N THR A 2 -11.23 -24.39 10.76
CA THR A 2 -10.81 -23.16 10.05
C THR A 2 -11.86 -22.06 10.19
N TRP A 3 -13.15 -22.40 10.10
CA TRP A 3 -14.27 -21.45 10.25
C TRP A 3 -14.34 -20.79 11.63
N PHE A 4 -14.15 -21.58 12.70
CA PHE A 4 -14.18 -21.06 14.07
C PHE A 4 -13.02 -20.08 14.32
N LEU A 5 -11.83 -20.40 13.79
CA LEU A 5 -10.67 -19.51 13.85
C LEU A 5 -10.89 -18.21 13.08
N LEU A 6 -11.50 -18.26 11.89
CA LEU A 6 -11.82 -17.07 11.11
C LEU A 6 -12.80 -16.16 11.86
N ILE A 7 -13.84 -16.73 12.48
CA ILE A 7 -14.81 -15.95 13.27
C ILE A 7 -14.14 -15.31 14.48
N ILE A 8 -13.31 -16.05 15.22
CA ILE A 8 -12.55 -15.50 16.36
C ILE A 8 -11.64 -14.37 15.90
N LEU A 9 -10.87 -14.59 14.83
CA LEU A 9 -9.94 -13.59 14.32
C LEU A 9 -10.69 -12.34 13.84
N ALA A 10 -11.82 -12.52 13.14
CA ALA A 10 -12.67 -11.43 12.70
C ALA A 10 -13.18 -10.61 13.89
N ILE A 11 -13.65 -11.26 14.96
CA ILE A 11 -14.10 -10.59 16.19
C ILE A 11 -12.94 -9.82 16.83
N VAL A 12 -11.76 -10.43 16.97
CA VAL A 12 -10.58 -9.78 17.56
C VAL A 12 -10.15 -8.54 16.77
N VAL A 13 -10.08 -8.64 15.45
CA VAL A 13 -9.73 -7.51 14.57
C VAL A 13 -10.80 -6.41 14.64
N PHE A 14 -12.07 -6.79 14.65
CA PHE A 14 -13.18 -5.86 14.73
C PHE A 14 -13.14 -5.10 16.07
N MET A 15 -12.95 -5.80 17.18
CA MET A 15 -12.82 -5.20 18.51
C MET A 15 -11.63 -4.24 18.59
N ASN A 16 -10.45 -4.65 18.12
CA ASN A 16 -9.26 -3.78 18.11
C ASN A 16 -9.53 -2.48 17.33
N ARG A 17 -10.11 -2.60 16.12
CA ARG A 17 -10.40 -1.44 15.29
C ARG A 17 -11.49 -0.55 15.89
N TYR A 18 -12.56 -1.12 16.42
CA TYR A 18 -13.71 -0.38 16.95
C TYR A 18 -13.35 0.39 18.22
N ILE A 19 -12.59 -0.22 19.13
CA ILE A 19 -12.07 0.42 20.35
C ILE A 19 -11.18 1.61 20.02
N LEU A 20 -10.38 1.53 18.94
CA LEU A 20 -9.51 2.61 18.49
C LEU A 20 -10.25 3.69 17.65
N LEU A 21 -11.39 3.36 17.05
CA LEU A 21 -12.16 4.28 16.19
C LEU A 21 -13.23 5.08 16.93
N GLU A 22 -13.68 4.64 18.11
CA GLU A 22 -14.71 5.35 18.86
C GLU A 22 -14.19 6.72 19.35
N PRO A 23 -14.74 7.85 18.86
CA PRO A 23 -14.26 9.19 19.21
C PRO A 23 -14.56 9.59 20.67
N ASN A 24 -15.47 8.86 21.33
CA ASN A 24 -16.02 9.18 22.65
C ASN A 24 -15.44 8.33 23.79
N LEU A 25 -14.49 7.41 23.54
CA LEU A 25 -13.74 6.82 24.64
C LEU A 25 -12.81 7.91 25.23
N PRO A 26 -12.79 8.13 26.55
CA PRO A 26 -11.90 9.08 27.22
C PRO A 26 -10.42 8.64 27.23
N LEU A 27 -10.01 7.82 26.25
CA LEU A 27 -8.63 7.48 25.98
C LEU A 27 -8.00 8.68 25.27
N ARG A 28 -7.57 9.68 26.06
CA ARG A 28 -6.67 10.74 25.62
C ARG A 28 -5.31 10.12 25.28
N LEU A 29 -5.22 9.44 24.14
CA LEU A 29 -3.94 9.05 23.57
C LEU A 29 -3.10 10.33 23.43
N PRO A 30 -1.88 10.37 24.00
CA PRO A 30 -1.04 11.54 23.90
C PRO A 30 -0.79 11.84 22.43
N LYS A 31 -0.76 13.12 22.05
CA LYS A 31 -0.64 13.57 20.65
C LYS A 31 0.50 12.87 19.90
N TRP A 32 1.59 12.54 20.59
CA TRP A 32 2.74 11.79 20.05
C TRP A 32 2.37 10.36 19.58
N PHE A 33 1.49 9.66 20.30
CA PHE A 33 1.06 8.31 19.94
C PHE A 33 0.05 8.31 18.78
N GLN A 34 -0.81 9.33 18.70
CA GLN A 34 -1.69 9.50 17.54
C GLN A 34 -0.90 9.85 16.28
N GLN A 35 0.11 10.71 16.41
CA GLN A 35 1.02 11.04 15.31
C GLN A 35 1.81 9.82 14.86
N SER A 36 2.37 9.01 15.76
CA SER A 36 3.10 7.80 15.38
C SER A 36 2.22 6.78 14.64
N LEU A 37 0.96 6.61 15.08
CA LEU A 37 -0.02 5.77 14.38
C LEU A 37 -0.37 6.30 12.99
N GLN A 38 -0.54 7.62 12.82
CA GLN A 38 -0.78 8.21 11.51
C GLN A 38 0.42 8.08 10.57
N TYR A 39 1.65 8.17 11.08
CA TYR A 39 2.88 7.96 10.32
C TYR A 39 3.10 6.49 9.92
N SER A 40 2.45 5.54 10.60
CA SER A 40 2.54 4.12 10.26
C SER A 40 2.01 3.83 8.85
N ALA A 41 0.86 4.38 8.47
CA ALA A 41 0.25 4.13 7.17
C ALA A 41 1.16 4.49 5.97
N PRO A 42 1.72 5.72 5.84
CA PRO A 42 2.62 6.04 4.75
C PRO A 42 3.95 5.26 4.82
N CYS A 43 4.47 4.98 6.02
CA CYS A 43 5.68 4.18 6.20
C CYS A 43 5.48 2.75 5.67
N LEU A 44 4.38 2.11 6.06
CA LEU A 44 4.05 0.75 5.69
C LEU A 44 3.79 0.63 4.18
N LEU A 45 3.10 1.61 3.57
CA LEU A 45 2.95 1.71 2.12
C LEU A 45 4.30 1.78 1.41
N SER A 46 5.24 2.60 1.90
CA SER A 46 6.58 2.71 1.32
C SER A 46 7.40 1.43 1.48
N ALA A 47 7.26 0.75 2.62
CA ALA A 47 7.94 -0.49 2.94
C ALA A 47 7.44 -1.67 2.08
N ILE A 48 6.17 -1.68 1.70
CA ILE A 48 5.60 -2.69 0.79
C ILE A 48 5.91 -2.35 -0.68
N ALA A 49 5.81 -1.08 -1.07
CA ALA A 49 6.01 -0.67 -2.46
C ALA A 49 7.47 -0.87 -2.93
N THR A 50 8.45 -0.57 -2.07
CA THR A 50 9.89 -0.70 -2.39
C THR A 50 10.28 -2.10 -2.90
N PRO A 51 10.04 -3.21 -2.16
CA PRO A 51 10.40 -4.54 -2.64
C PRO A 51 9.62 -4.94 -3.90
N ILE A 52 8.36 -4.53 -4.05
CA ILE A 52 7.57 -4.82 -5.26
C ILE A 52 8.21 -4.23 -6.53
N VAL A 53 8.86 -3.07 -6.41
CA VAL A 53 9.51 -2.40 -7.55
C VAL A 53 10.91 -2.95 -7.81
N PHE A 54 11.67 -3.27 -6.76
CA PHE A 54 13.11 -3.58 -6.87
C PHE A 54 13.47 -5.07 -6.82
N MET A 55 12.64 -5.92 -6.21
CA MET A 55 12.92 -7.35 -6.03
C MET A 55 12.11 -8.19 -7.02
N ASP A 56 12.79 -9.15 -7.66
CA ASP A 56 12.13 -10.21 -8.44
C ASP A 56 11.44 -11.24 -7.54
N GLU A 57 10.62 -12.12 -8.12
CA GLU A 57 9.94 -13.22 -7.39
C GLU A 57 10.92 -14.14 -6.62
N HIS A 58 12.20 -14.10 -6.96
CA HIS A 58 13.28 -14.86 -6.31
C HIS A 58 14.11 -14.04 -5.30
N GLY A 59 13.72 -12.81 -4.97
CA GLY A 59 14.41 -11.98 -3.97
C GLY A 59 15.79 -11.48 -4.40
N VAL A 60 16.14 -11.60 -5.68
CA VAL A 60 17.37 -11.05 -6.27
C VAL A 60 17.11 -9.60 -6.68
N PHE A 61 18.05 -8.71 -6.39
CA PHE A 61 18.04 -7.35 -6.92
C PHE A 61 18.08 -7.43 -8.45
N ARG A 62 17.04 -6.93 -9.12
CA ARG A 62 16.98 -6.83 -10.57
C ARG A 62 18.16 -6.01 -11.07
N SER A 63 19.16 -6.68 -11.64
CA SER A 63 20.42 -6.08 -12.11
C SER A 63 20.28 -5.21 -13.36
N THR A 64 19.08 -5.12 -13.93
CA THR A 64 18.80 -4.34 -15.14
C THR A 64 17.92 -3.14 -14.78
N LEU A 65 18.51 -1.94 -14.87
CA LEU A 65 17.84 -0.62 -14.82
C LEU A 65 16.75 -0.45 -15.91
N LEU A 66 16.66 -1.40 -16.85
CA LEU A 66 15.73 -1.44 -17.97
C LEU A 66 14.55 -2.41 -17.74
N ASN A 67 14.21 -2.70 -16.48
CA ASN A 67 13.09 -3.57 -16.15
C ASN A 67 11.74 -2.83 -16.32
N PRO A 68 10.69 -3.48 -16.89
CA PRO A 68 9.40 -2.83 -17.15
C PRO A 68 8.75 -2.28 -15.87
N TYR A 69 8.99 -2.92 -14.73
CA TYR A 69 8.48 -2.49 -13.43
C TYR A 69 9.10 -1.16 -12.95
N PHE A 70 10.39 -0.92 -13.23
CA PHE A 70 11.05 0.32 -12.84
C PHE A 70 10.56 1.50 -13.70
N LEU A 71 10.48 1.28 -15.02
CA LEU A 71 9.91 2.25 -15.97
C LEU A 71 8.44 2.56 -15.66
N ALA A 72 7.64 1.53 -15.36
CA ALA A 72 6.23 1.71 -15.00
C ALA A 72 6.06 2.46 -13.67
N THR A 73 6.97 2.27 -12.71
CA THR A 73 6.96 3.02 -11.45
C THR A 73 7.20 4.51 -11.68
N ILE A 74 8.22 4.86 -12.47
CA ILE A 74 8.52 6.27 -12.79
C ILE A 74 7.33 6.92 -13.52
N LEU A 75 6.76 6.23 -14.52
CA LEU A 75 5.59 6.70 -15.25
C LEU A 75 4.38 6.89 -14.33
N THR A 76 4.13 5.93 -13.43
CA THR A 76 3.05 6.00 -12.46
C THR A 76 3.20 7.19 -11.51
N ILE A 77 4.42 7.46 -11.02
CA ILE A 77 4.71 8.64 -10.17
C ILE A 77 4.42 9.94 -10.94
N LEU A 78 4.81 9.99 -12.21
CA LEU A 78 4.61 11.17 -13.07
C LEU A 78 3.11 11.43 -13.34
N ILE A 79 2.34 10.36 -13.59
CA ILE A 79 0.89 10.41 -13.74
C ILE A 79 0.23 10.85 -12.43
N ALA A 80 0.66 10.29 -11.30
CA ALA A 80 0.13 10.63 -9.98
C ALA A 80 0.37 12.09 -9.59
N TYR A 81 1.51 12.66 -9.99
CA TYR A 81 1.80 14.07 -9.75
C TYR A 81 0.91 15.01 -10.58
N LYS A 82 0.56 14.61 -11.82
CA LYS A 82 -0.16 15.47 -12.76
C LYS A 82 -1.69 15.43 -12.58
N VAL A 83 -2.25 14.34 -12.08
CA VAL A 83 -3.71 14.13 -12.01
C VAL A 83 -4.25 14.48 -10.61
N ARG A 84 -5.07 15.54 -10.53
CA ARG A 84 -5.74 15.98 -9.28
C ARG A 84 -6.86 15.05 -8.78
N HIS A 85 -7.33 14.13 -9.63
CA HIS A 85 -8.44 13.21 -9.31
C HIS A 85 -7.90 11.81 -8.97
N THR A 86 -7.94 11.44 -7.69
CA THR A 86 -7.42 10.16 -7.18
C THR A 86 -7.93 8.93 -7.93
N PHE A 87 -9.22 8.89 -8.27
CA PHE A 87 -9.82 7.75 -8.99
C PHE A 87 -9.29 7.62 -10.43
N LEU A 88 -9.18 8.75 -11.15
CA LEU A 88 -8.61 8.78 -12.49
C LEU A 88 -7.12 8.43 -12.47
N THR A 89 -6.39 8.88 -11.45
CA THR A 89 -4.98 8.52 -11.26
C THR A 89 -4.81 7.01 -11.17
N ILE A 90 -5.63 6.33 -10.36
CA ILE A 90 -5.55 4.87 -10.18
C ILE A 90 -5.80 4.14 -11.50
N ILE A 91 -6.87 4.50 -12.21
CA ILE A 91 -7.22 3.86 -13.49
C ILE A 91 -6.10 4.07 -14.51
N LEU A 92 -5.60 5.30 -14.62
CA LEU A 92 -4.59 5.65 -15.62
C LEU A 92 -3.23 5.01 -15.30
N SER A 93 -2.84 4.96 -14.02
CA SER A 93 -1.63 4.24 -13.61
C SER A 93 -1.73 2.74 -13.85
N LEU A 94 -2.90 2.13 -13.59
CA LEU A 94 -3.11 0.71 -13.87
C LEU A 94 -3.00 0.44 -15.38
N ALA A 95 -3.69 1.24 -16.20
CA ALA A 95 -3.68 1.07 -17.64
C ALA A 95 -2.26 1.23 -18.22
N CYS A 96 -1.50 2.21 -17.73
CA CYS A 96 -0.11 2.43 -18.13
C CYS A 96 0.80 1.27 -17.69
N PHE A 97 0.64 0.79 -16.45
CA PHE A 97 1.39 -0.36 -15.93
C PHE A 97 1.12 -1.63 -16.74
N TYR A 98 -0.15 -1.99 -16.95
CA TYR A 98 -0.52 -3.15 -17.75
C TYR A 98 -0.05 -3.04 -19.21
N GLY A 99 -0.13 -1.85 -19.81
CA GLY A 99 0.37 -1.61 -21.15
C GLY A 99 1.87 -1.82 -21.27
N LEU A 100 2.66 -1.34 -20.30
CA LEU A 100 4.12 -1.52 -20.28
C LEU A 100 4.53 -2.97 -20.03
N VAL A 101 3.84 -3.65 -19.10
CA VAL A 101 4.08 -5.08 -18.84
C VAL A 101 3.75 -5.91 -20.08
N PHE A 102 2.65 -5.62 -20.78
CA PHE A 102 2.27 -6.32 -22.00
C PHE A 102 3.22 -6.05 -23.18
N LEU A 103 3.78 -4.84 -23.29
CA LEU A 103 4.69 -4.49 -24.39
C LEU A 103 6.10 -5.08 -24.24
N LEU A 104 6.53 -5.36 -23.00
CA LEU A 104 7.90 -5.75 -22.68
C LEU A 104 8.06 -7.23 -22.27
N ASN A 105 6.97 -8.00 -22.27
CA ASN A 105 6.92 -9.44 -22.02
C ASN A 105 6.50 -10.20 -23.27
#